data_AF-A0A0G1Z2W9-F1
#
_entry.id   AF-A0A0G1Z2W9-F1
#
_cell.length_a   1.000
_cell.length_b   1.000
_cell.length_c   1.000
_cell.angle_alpha   90.00
_cell.angle_beta   90.00
_cell.angle_gamma   90.00
#
_symmetry.space_group_name_H-M   'P 1'
#
loop_
_entity.id
_entity.type
_entity.pdbx_description
1 polymer ?
#
loop_
_entity_poly.entity_id
_entity_poly.type
_entity_poly.pdbx_seq_one_letter_code
_entity_poly.pdbx_strand_id
1 'polypeptide(L)' 'MQVYINPDGTFNLLKLTADVSGLSEAEILWVIQRAEQLEGEGLSKERAKEIILKEREERPWENLRS' A
#
# COMPACT_ATOMS: atom_id res chain seq x y z
N MET A 1 14.16 0.32 -20.05
CA MET A 1 13.91 0.20 -18.59
C MET A 1 13.07 1.39 -18.11
N GLN A 2 11.88 1.59 -18.70
CA GLN A 2 10.94 2.70 -18.38
C GLN A 2 9.71 2.21 -17.57
N VAL A 3 9.72 0.97 -17.08
CA VAL A 3 8.51 0.29 -16.59
C VAL A 3 7.94 0.94 -15.33
N TYR A 4 8.78 1.63 -14.55
CA TYR A 4 8.47 2.24 -13.25
C TYR A 4 8.60 3.77 -13.28
N ILE A 5 8.39 4.42 -14.42
CA ILE A 5 8.38 5.89 -14.52
C ILE A 5 6.95 6.34 -14.81
N ASN A 6 6.44 7.27 -14.01
CA ASN A 6 5.16 7.93 -14.21
C ASN A 6 5.20 8.87 -15.44
N PRO A 7 4.05 9.28 -15.99
CA PRO A 7 4.00 10.21 -17.14
C PRO A 7 4.69 11.55 -16.90
N ASP A 8 4.81 11.98 -15.64
CA ASP A 8 5.51 13.20 -15.22
C ASP A 8 7.03 13.02 -15.06
N GLY A 9 7.56 11.82 -15.36
CA GLY A 9 8.97 11.48 -15.23
C GLY A 9 9.40 11.05 -13.83
N THR A 10 8.50 11.03 -12.84
CA THR A 10 8.80 10.58 -11.48
C THR A 10 8.85 9.06 -11.37
N PHE A 11 9.57 8.55 -10.37
CA PHE A 11 9.65 7.11 -10.13
C PHE A 11 8.34 6.59 -9.52
N ASN A 12 7.72 5.62 -10.18
CA ASN A 12 6.53 4.92 -9.69
C ASN A 12 6.95 3.83 -8.70
N LEU A 13 7.12 4.24 -7.45
CA LEU A 13 7.47 3.34 -6.35
C LEU A 13 6.39 2.27 -6.13
N LEU A 14 5.10 2.60 -6.30
CA LEU A 14 3.99 1.65 -6.18
C LEU A 14 4.13 0.49 -7.14
N LYS A 15 4.44 0.77 -8.40
CA LYS A 15 4.59 -0.24 -9.45
C LYS A 15 5.84 -1.09 -9.28
N LEU A 16 6.94 -0.50 -8.79
CA LEU A 16 8.13 -1.27 -8.39
C LEU A 16 7.79 -2.21 -7.22
N THR A 17 7.13 -1.69 -6.18
CA THR A 17 6.77 -2.48 -5.01
C THR A 17 5.78 -3.59 -5.39
N ALA A 18 4.84 -3.35 -6.28
CA ALA A 18 3.91 -4.36 -6.81
C ALA A 18 4.65 -5.51 -7.49
N ASP A 19 5.58 -5.17 -8.37
CA ASP A 19 6.33 -6.14 -9.16
C ASP A 19 7.27 -7.00 -8.30
N VAL A 20 7.91 -6.39 -7.28
CA VAL A 20 8.80 -7.10 -6.35
C VAL A 20 8.04 -7.94 -5.33
N SER A 21 6.90 -7.45 -4.83
CA SER A 21 6.13 -8.11 -3.77
C SER A 21 5.11 -9.12 -4.29
N GLY A 22 4.77 -9.07 -5.58
CA GLY A 22 3.67 -9.83 -6.18
C GLY A 22 2.29 -9.35 -5.72
N LEU A 23 2.21 -8.21 -5.02
CA LEU A 23 0.96 -7.61 -4.55
C LEU A 23 0.36 -6.69 -5.60
N SER A 24 -0.96 -6.50 -5.54
CA SER A 24 -1.63 -5.57 -6.42
C SER A 24 -1.31 -4.11 -6.06
N GLU A 25 -1.32 -3.20 -7.04
CA GLU A 25 -1.13 -1.77 -6.78
C GLU A 25 -2.19 -1.22 -5.79
N ALA A 26 -3.42 -1.74 -5.84
CA ALA A 26 -4.50 -1.36 -4.93
C ALA A 26 -4.22 -1.79 -3.47
N GLU A 27 -3.64 -2.97 -3.29
CA GLU A 27 -3.24 -3.48 -1.98
C GLU A 27 -2.12 -2.63 -1.38
N ILE A 28 -1.11 -2.27 -2.18
CA ILE A 28 -0.01 -1.42 -1.72
C ILE A 28 -0.51 -0.02 -1.37
N LEU A 29 -1.38 0.56 -2.19
CA LEU A 29 -1.97 1.85 -1.92
C LEU A 29 -2.76 1.83 -0.61
N TRP A 30 -3.57 0.80 -0.39
CA TRP A 30 -4.31 0.61 0.85
C TRP A 30 -3.39 0.45 2.07
N VAL A 31 -2.31 -0.34 1.96
CA VAL A 31 -1.34 -0.51 3.05
C VAL A 31 -0.70 0.83 3.43
N ILE A 32 -0.32 1.65 2.45
CA ILE A 32 0.28 2.97 2.69
C ILE A 32 -0.73 3.89 3.38
N GLN A 33 -1.94 4.02 2.83
CA GLN A 33 -2.98 4.86 3.41
C GLN A 33 -3.36 4.43 4.82
N ARG A 34 -3.46 3.11 5.06
CA ARG A 34 -3.79 2.57 6.36
C ARG A 34 -2.64 2.77 7.36
N ALA A 35 -1.39 2.65 6.93
CA ALA A 35 -0.23 2.95 7.77
C ALA A 35 -0.18 4.43 8.16
N GLU A 36 -0.41 5.35 7.22
CA GLU A 36 -0.47 6.79 7.50
C GLU A 36 -1.60 7.13 8.47
N GLN A 37 -2.78 6.50 8.30
CA GLN A 37 -3.89 6.68 9.23
C GLN A 37 -3.53 6.20 10.65
N LEU A 38 -2.98 5.00 10.79
CA LEU A 38 -2.62 4.43 12.09
C LEU A 38 -1.48 5.21 12.76
N GLU A 39 -0.55 5.76 11.97
CA GLU A 39 0.49 6.68 12.47
C GLU A 39 -0.14 7.99 12.98
N GLY A 40 -1.13 8.54 12.26
CA GLY A 40 -1.90 9.69 12.69
C GLY A 40 -2.74 9.46 13.95
N GLU A 41 -3.14 8.22 14.20
CA GLU A 41 -3.78 7.76 15.45
C GLU A 41 -2.77 7.60 16.61
N GLY A 42 -1.47 7.81 16.36
CA GLY A 42 -0.40 7.74 17.36
C GLY A 42 0.08 6.31 17.65
N LEU A 43 -0.25 5.34 16.79
CA LEU A 43 0.18 3.96 16.98
C LEU A 43 1.64 3.75 16.59
N SER A 44 2.32 2.87 17.32
CA SER A 44 3.69 2.46 16.95
C SER A 44 3.68 1.69 15.64
N LYS A 45 4.79 1.75 14.89
CA LYS A 45 4.94 1.05 13.61
C LYS A 45 4.69 -0.46 13.73
N GLU A 46 5.07 -1.06 14.85
CA GLU A 46 4.79 -2.48 15.13
C GLU A 46 3.30 -2.73 15.27
N ARG A 47 2.60 -1.90 16.06
CA ARG A 47 1.16 -2.05 16.26
C ARG A 47 0.37 -1.78 14.98
N ALA A 48 0.78 -0.78 14.21
CA ALA A 48 0.19 -0.47 12.91
C ALA A 48 0.35 -1.67 11.95
N LYS A 49 1.53 -2.29 11.91
CA LYS A 49 1.78 -3.48 11.09
C LYS A 49 0.88 -4.65 11.47
N GLU A 50 0.68 -4.92 12.76
CA GLU A 50 -0.22 -5.99 13.21
C GLU A 50 -1.66 -5.75 12.75
N ILE A 51 -2.15 -4.51 12.88
CA ILE A 51 -3.50 -4.13 12.46
C ILE A 51 -3.64 -4.30 10.94
N ILE A 52 -2.69 -3.77 10.18
CA ILE A 52 -2.67 -3.89 8.71
C ILE A 52 -2.67 -5.36 8.30
N LEU A 53 -1.83 -6.20 8.91
CA LEU A 53 -1.78 -7.63 8.58
C LEU A 53 -3.10 -8.35 8.86
N LYS A 54 -3.80 -7.97 9.93
CA LYS A 54 -5.10 -8.54 10.27
C LYS A 54 -6.21 -8.08 9.31
N GLU A 55 -6.29 -6.78 9.05
CA GLU A 55 -7.28 -6.21 8.13
C GLU A 55 -7.04 -6.66 6.68
N ARG A 56 -5.78 -6.94 6.33
CA ARG A 56 -5.38 -7.44 5.03
C ARG A 56 -6.08 -8.76 4.68
N GLU A 57 -6.41 -9.60 5.66
CA GLU A 57 -7.13 -10.86 5.42
C GLU A 57 -8.51 -10.63 4.81
N GLU A 58 -9.14 -9.49 5.11
CA GLU A 58 -10.46 -9.11 4.57
C GLU A 58 -10.37 -8.47 3.18
N ARG A 59 -9.15 -8.27 2.66
CA ARG A 59 -8.87 -7.66 1.35
C ARG A 59 -9.68 -6.37 1.09
N PRO A 60 -9.66 -5.39 2.01
CA PRO A 60 -10.47 -4.18 1.91
C PRO A 60 -10.21 -3.36 0.64
N TRP A 61 -9.02 -3.46 0.04
CA TRP A 61 -8.70 -2.80 -1.22
C TRP A 61 -9.48 -3.32 -2.44
N GLU A 62 -10.08 -4.51 -2.35
CA GLU A 62 -10.95 -5.02 -3.43
C GLU A 62 -12.28 -4.23 -3.48
N ASN A 63 -12.74 -3.69 -2.35
CA ASN A 63 -13.97 -2.90 -2.26
C ASN A 63 -13.78 -1.40 -2.56
N LEU A 64 -12.53 -0.91 -2.64
CA LEU A 64 -12.23 0.49 -3.00
C LEU A 64 -12.48 0.82 -4.49
N ARG A 65 -12.91 -0.15 -5.29
CA ARG A 65 -13.18 -0.01 -6.73
C ARG A 65 -14.65 0.20 -7.12
N SER A 66 -15.56 0.44 -6.16
CA SER A 66 -16.96 0.82 -6.45
C SER A 66 -17.14 2.32 -6.68
#